data_AF-A0A6H1R338-F1
#
_entry.id   AF-A0A6H1R338-F1
#
_cell.length_a   1.000
_cell.length_b   1.000
_cell.length_c   1.000
_cell.angle_alpha   90.00
_cell.angle_beta   90.00
_cell.angle_gamma   90.00
#
_symmetry.space_group_name_H-M   'P 1'
#
loop_
_entity.id
_entity.type
_entity.pdbx_description
1 polymer ?
#
loop_
_entity_poly.entity_id
_entity_poly.type
_entity_poly.pdbx_seq_one_letter_code
_entity_poly.pdbx_strand_id
1 'polypeptide(L)'
;MTKTSTLNRVERACTQLIHDGHAVTFTAIAARTGLGRTTLYRNPTLRAVIEHHRHQTSTNGTLTGFTDEIATLRTALDALATRVRHHEEQLRRLTARND
;
A
#
# COMPACT_ATOMS: atom_id res chain seq x y z
N MET A 1 11.20 19.09 18.76
CA MET A 1 10.71 18.11 17.76
C MET A 1 9.21 17.99 17.90
N THR A 2 8.45 18.38 16.87
CA THR A 2 6.98 18.43 16.90
C THR A 2 6.39 17.01 16.78
N LYS A 3 5.22 16.77 17.38
CA LYS A 3 4.53 15.46 17.38
C LYS A 3 4.38 14.88 15.96
N THR A 4 4.19 15.73 14.96
CA THR A 4 4.11 15.38 13.53
C THR A 4 5.40 14.78 12.98
N SER A 5 6.57 15.28 13.41
CA SER A 5 7.87 14.75 12.98
C SER A 5 8.09 13.31 13.48
N THR A 6 7.64 13.01 14.70
CA THR A 6 7.69 11.66 15.27
C THR A 6 6.76 10.70 14.54
N LEU A 7 5.54 11.14 14.20
CA LEU A 7 4.58 10.35 13.44
C LEU A 7 5.14 9.97 12.05
N ASN A 8 5.62 10.96 11.29
CA ASN A 8 6.21 10.73 9.96
C ASN A 8 7.44 9.82 10.01
N ARG A 9 8.18 9.81 11.12
CA ARG A 9 9.32 8.90 11.30
C ARG A 9 8.85 7.46 11.57
N VAL A 10 7.79 7.29 12.35
CA VAL A 10 7.18 5.97 12.61
C VAL A 10 6.53 5.42 11.34
N GLU A 11 5.79 6.22 10.58
CA GLU A 11 5.20 5.80 9.30
C GLU A 11 6.27 5.31 8.33
N ARG A 12 7.34 6.10 8.12
CA ARG A 12 8.47 5.67 7.27
C ARG A 12 9.13 4.39 7.75
N ALA A 13 9.28 4.22 9.07
CA ALA A 13 9.83 2.98 9.63
C ALA A 13 8.93 1.77 9.37
N CYS A 14 7.60 1.94 9.43
CA CYS A 14 6.64 0.91 9.04
C CYS A 14 6.83 0.54 7.57
N THR A 15 6.75 1.51 6.64
CA THR A 15 6.88 1.25 5.20
C THR A 15 8.20 0.55 4.86
N GLN A 16 9.31 0.97 5.47
CA GLN A 16 10.60 0.33 5.24
C GLN A 16 10.61 -1.12 5.76
N LEU A 17 9.96 -1.43 6.89
CA LEU A 17 9.90 -2.81 7.39
C LEU A 17 9.12 -3.70 6.43
N ILE A 18 8.03 -3.19 5.86
CA ILE A 18 7.25 -3.89 4.83
C ILE A 18 8.10 -4.16 3.60
N HIS A 19 8.78 -3.12 3.10
CA HIS A 19 9.65 -3.21 1.94
C HIS A 19 10.79 -4.23 2.14
N ASP A 20 11.38 -4.27 3.34
CA ASP A 20 12.45 -5.19 3.70
C ASP A 20 11.95 -6.62 4.00
N GLY A 21 10.63 -6.87 3.89
CA GLY A 21 10.02 -8.18 4.19
C GLY A 21 10.01 -8.53 5.69
N HIS A 22 10.18 -7.54 6.56
CA HIS A 22 10.18 -7.71 8.01
C HIS A 22 8.81 -7.46 8.63
N ALA A 23 8.50 -8.21 9.69
CA ALA A 23 7.26 -8.01 10.44
C ALA A 23 7.21 -6.63 11.11
N VAL A 24 6.10 -5.92 10.91
CA VAL A 24 5.82 -4.62 11.55
C VAL A 24 5.50 -4.85 13.02
N THR A 25 6.53 -4.77 13.88
CA THR A 25 6.42 -4.93 15.34
C THR A 25 6.88 -3.68 16.08
N PHE A 26 6.31 -3.44 17.27
CA PHE A 26 6.74 -2.35 18.15
C PHE A 26 8.25 -2.39 18.47
N THR A 27 8.83 -3.59 18.56
CA THR A 27 10.28 -3.77 18.77
C THR A 27 11.09 -3.28 17.58
N ALA A 28 10.73 -3.72 16.36
CA ALA A 28 11.45 -3.35 15.14
C ALA A 28 11.35 -1.84 14.87
N ILE A 29 10.18 -1.26 15.12
CA ILE A 29 9.95 0.18 14.96
C ILE A 29 10.73 0.98 16.00
N ALA A 30 10.77 0.54 17.26
CA ALA A 30 11.58 1.16 18.30
C ALA A 30 13.08 1.18 17.90
N ALA A 31 13.60 0.04 17.40
CA ALA A 31 14.99 -0.06 16.95
C ALA A 31 15.29 0.90 15.77
N ARG A 32 14.38 1.01 14.79
CA ARG A 32 14.56 1.84 13.58
C ARG A 32 14.37 3.33 13.83
N THR A 33 13.47 3.69 14.74
CA THR A 33 13.14 5.09 15.05
C THR A 33 13.93 5.64 16.24
N GLY A 34 14.62 4.80 16.99
CA GLY A 34 15.28 5.19 18.25
C GLY A 34 14.29 5.63 19.34
N LEU A 35 12.99 5.34 19.17
CA LEU A 35 11.96 5.65 20.17
C LEU A 35 11.86 4.51 21.18
N GLY A 36 11.67 4.85 22.45
CA GLY A 36 11.36 3.85 23.47
C GLY A 36 10.01 3.17 23.21
N ARG A 37 9.93 1.86 23.44
CA ARG A 37 8.67 1.08 23.29
C ARG A 37 7.54 1.69 24.13
N THR A 38 7.84 2.16 25.33
CA THR A 38 6.87 2.84 26.21
C THR A 38 6.25 4.07 25.54
N THR A 39 7.03 4.84 24.78
CA THR A 39 6.54 6.00 24.01
C THR A 39 5.60 5.57 22.89
N LEU A 40 5.91 4.47 22.20
CA LEU A 40 5.06 3.92 21.13
C LEU A 40 3.73 3.39 21.69
N TYR A 41 3.75 2.74 22.86
CA TYR A 41 2.52 2.23 23.49
C TYR A 41 1.65 3.31 24.12
N ARG A 42 2.26 4.35 24.71
CA ARG A 42 1.53 5.44 25.40
C ARG A 42 0.87 6.42 24.44
N ASN A 43 1.38 6.56 23.21
CA ASN A 43 0.79 7.46 22.22
C ASN A 43 -0.24 6.70 21.35
N PRO A 44 -1.55 6.97 21.49
CA PRO A 44 -2.60 6.24 20.77
C PRO A 44 -2.49 6.41 19.26
N THR A 45 -2.04 7.57 18.77
CA THR A 45 -1.85 7.82 17.33
C THR A 45 -0.72 6.96 16.77
N LEU A 46 0.43 6.88 17.47
CA LEU A 46 1.53 6.02 17.03
C LEU A 46 1.12 4.55 17.07
N ARG A 47 0.42 4.13 18.13
CA ARG A 47 -0.12 2.77 18.24
C ARG A 47 -1.04 2.42 17.07
N ALA A 48 -1.97 3.31 16.72
CA ALA A 48 -2.92 3.10 15.62
C ALA A 48 -2.21 2.93 14.27
N VAL A 49 -1.21 3.75 13.96
CA VAL A 49 -0.43 3.63 12.72
C VAL A 49 0.31 2.29 12.62
N ILE A 50 0.98 1.89 13.72
CA ILE A 50 1.71 0.62 13.77
C ILE A 50 0.77 -0.55 13.56
N GLU A 51 -0.37 -0.52 14.24
CA GLU A 51 -1.37 -1.57 14.19
C GLU A 51 -2.01 -1.68 12.81
N HIS A 52 -2.31 -0.55 12.18
CA HIS A 52 -2.84 -0.52 10.82
C HIS A 52 -1.89 -1.19 9.82
N HIS A 53 -0.61 -0.82 9.83
CA HIS A 53 0.40 -1.41 8.95
C HIS A 53 0.62 -2.89 9.26
N ARG A 54 0.58 -3.30 10.53
CA ARG A 54 0.70 -4.70 10.93
C ARG A 54 -0.45 -5.56 10.37
N HIS A 55 -1.68 -5.07 10.44
CA HIS A 55 -2.84 -5.78 9.85
C HIS A 55 -2.73 -5.84 8.33
N GLN A 56 -2.37 -4.73 7.66
CA GLN A 56 -2.15 -4.74 6.21
C GLN A 56 -1.08 -5.77 5.80
N THR A 57 0.05 -5.84 6.51
CA THR A 57 1.06 -6.87 6.24
C THR A 57 0.59 -8.27 6.52
N SER A 58 -0.28 -8.48 7.51
CA SER A 58 -0.82 -9.80 7.80
C SER A 58 -1.79 -10.26 6.72
N THR A 59 -2.58 -9.35 6.15
CA THR A 59 -3.50 -9.64 5.05
C THR A 59 -2.72 -9.85 3.75
N ASN A 60 -1.85 -8.91 3.40
CA ASN A 60 -1.10 -8.93 2.14
C ASN A 60 0.05 -9.94 2.17
N GLY A 61 0.65 -10.22 3.33
CA GLY A 61 1.75 -11.18 3.49
C GLY A 61 1.32 -12.64 3.40
N THR A 62 0.03 -12.93 3.24
CA THR A 62 -0.43 -14.27 2.87
C THR A 62 -0.33 -14.46 1.36
N LEU A 63 0.11 -15.64 0.91
CA LEU A 63 0.12 -16.01 -0.51
C LEU A 63 -1.25 -15.78 -1.17
N THR A 64 -2.33 -15.97 -0.40
CA THR A 64 -3.71 -15.68 -0.80
C THR A 64 -3.95 -14.19 -1.06
N GLY A 65 -3.53 -13.32 -0.14
CA GLY A 65 -3.68 -11.86 -0.30
C GLY A 65 -2.94 -11.33 -1.54
N PHE A 66 -1.72 -11.80 -1.79
CA PHE A 66 -1.01 -11.47 -3.03
C PHE A 66 -1.70 -12.02 -4.29
N THR A 67 -2.28 -13.21 -4.22
CA THR A 67 -3.02 -13.81 -5.34
C THR A 67 -4.28 -13.01 -5.68
N ASP A 68 -5.01 -12.55 -4.66
CA ASP A 68 -6.22 -11.72 -4.82
C ASP A 68 -5.88 -10.34 -5.42
N GLU A 69 -4.75 -9.74 -5.01
CA GLU A 69 -4.29 -8.47 -5.57
C GLU A 69 -3.88 -8.62 -7.05
N ILE A 70 -3.15 -9.68 -7.39
CA ILE A 70 -2.80 -10.00 -8.78
C ILE A 70 -4.06 -10.26 -9.62
N ALA A 71 -5.04 -10.99 -9.08
CA ALA A 71 -6.31 -11.23 -9.77
C ALA A 71 -7.03 -9.91 -10.05
N THR A 72 -7.11 -9.02 -9.05
CA THR A 72 -7.72 -7.70 -9.19
C THR A 72 -7.03 -6.85 -10.25
N LEU A 73 -5.69 -6.80 -10.25
CA LEU A 73 -4.91 -6.07 -11.24
C LEU A 73 -5.12 -6.61 -12.67
N ARG A 74 -5.21 -7.93 -12.83
CA ARG A 74 -5.52 -8.56 -14.12
C ARG A 74 -6.90 -8.17 -14.63
N THR A 75 -7.90 -8.15 -13.76
CA THR A 75 -9.26 -7.70 -14.11
C THR A 75 -9.28 -6.24 -14.55
N ALA A 76 -8.59 -5.35 -13.81
CA ALA A 76 -8.50 -3.94 -14.17
C ALA A 76 -7.80 -3.72 -15.52
N LEU A 77 -6.73 -4.49 -15.79
CA LEU A 77 -6.01 -4.43 -17.06
C LEU A 77 -6.86 -4.92 -18.24
N ASP A 78 -7.64 -5.98 -18.06
CA ASP A 78 -8.53 -6.49 -19.11
C ASP A 78 -9.65 -5.50 -19.45
N ALA A 79 -10.23 -4.87 -18.43
CA ALA A 79 -11.22 -3.81 -18.60
C ALA A 79 -10.64 -2.62 -19.39
N LEU A 80 -9.40 -2.24 -19.09
CA LEU A 80 -8.70 -1.19 -19.83
C LEU A 80 -8.44 -1.60 -21.28
N ALA A 81 -7.95 -2.81 -21.53
CA ALA A 81 -7.70 -3.33 -22.87
C ALA A 81 -8.98 -3.36 -23.72
N THR A 82 -10.10 -3.78 -23.13
CA THR A 82 -11.41 -3.77 -23.79
C THR A 82 -11.86 -2.35 -24.14
N ARG A 83 -11.65 -1.41 -23.22
CA ARG A 83 -11.96 0.00 -23.45
C ARG A 83 -11.09 0.61 -24.54
N VAL A 84 -9.80 0.29 -24.60
CA VAL A 84 -8.91 0.75 -25.69
C VAL A 84 -9.37 0.21 -27.04
N ARG A 85 -9.63 -1.10 -27.14
CA ARG A 85 -10.16 -1.72 -28.38
C ARG A 85 -11.45 -1.04 -28.85
N HIS A 86 -12.35 -0.73 -27.92
CA HIS A 86 -13.58 -0.02 -28.26
C HIS A 86 -13.31 1.38 -28.82
N HIS A 87 -12.41 2.15 -28.21
CA HIS A 87 -12.05 3.49 -28.70
C HIS A 87 -11.39 3.44 -30.08
N GLU A 88 -10.48 2.49 -30.33
CA GLU A 88 -9.85 2.31 -31.64
C GLU A 88 -10.88 2.00 -32.73
N GLU A 89 -11.88 1.16 -32.43
CA GLU A 89 -12.96 0.84 -33.35
C GLU A 89 -13.88 2.04 -33.61
N GLN A 90 -14.18 2.85 -32.59
CA GLN A 90 -14.93 4.10 -32.77
C GLN A 90 -14.16 5.09 -33.65
N LEU A 91 -12.85 5.23 -33.44
CA LEU A 91 -12.00 6.09 -34.27
C LEU A 91 -12.02 5.64 -35.73
N ARG A 92 -11.85 4.34 -36.00
CA ARG A 92 -11.92 3.80 -37.38
C ARG A 92 -13.23 4.14 -38.07
N ARG A 93 -14.36 3.99 -37.36
CA ARG A 93 -15.69 4.30 -37.91
C ARG A 93 -15.88 5.79 -38.19
N LEU A 94 -15.35 6.65 -37.33
CA LEU A 94 -15.41 8.09 -37.54
C LEU A 94 -14.55 8.52 -38.73
N THR A 95 -13.33 8.00 -38.85
CA THR A 95 -12.45 8.28 -40.00
C THR A 95 -13.08 7.77 -41.30
N ALA A 96 -13.62 6.56 -41.32
CA ALA A 96 -14.26 5.98 -42.50
C ALA A 96 -15.59 6.64 -42.91
N ARG A 97 -16.24 7.42 -42.04
CA ARG A 97 -17.44 8.23 -42.38
C ARG A 97 -17.08 9.60 -42.93
N ASN A 98 -15.83 10.03 -42.76
CA ASN A 98 -15.36 11.37 -43.09
C ASN A 98 -14.52 11.41 -44.38
N ASP A 99 -14.33 10.25 -45.03
CA ASP A 99 -13.91 10.04 -46.42
C ASP A 99 -15.14 9.77 -47.31
#